data_AF-A0A1G3UHC7-F1
#
_entry.id   AF-A0A1G3UHC7-F1
#
_cell.length_a   1.000
_cell.length_b   1.000
_cell.length_c   1.000
_cell.angle_alpha   90.00
_cell.angle_beta   90.00
_cell.angle_gamma   90.00
#
_symmetry.space_group_name_H-M   'P 1'
#
loop_
_entity.id
_entity.type
_entity.pdbx_description
1 polymer ?
#
loop_
_entity_poly.entity_id
_entity_poly.type
_entity_poly.pdbx_seq_one_letter_code
_entity_poly.pdbx_strand_id
1 'polypeptide(L)'
;MEQLYNKFLEIYSKFYTYDLKYSLLIGREYELIYNFLIVYNSSILSEKSMSDSFEDLNKLEELVNDYIDKLKNIFEDEDEGQEFVKVDTIRISNILKDSECVWEHMFKSYNFLTKFTQCNYHKVLLIEINNFFSHILATSQDKDTQDTKSNIKRGVAHLYRAALDGCKEIIKTSSNIICANSSLKVSFLKVRTQESLFLGQKSTADKCDILKQYDNMANTILTLLKRA
;
A
#
# COMPACT_ATOMS: atom_id res chain seq x y z
N MET A 1 1.52 -19.75 4.56
CA MET A 1 1.82 -18.30 4.63
C MET A 1 3.18 -17.99 4.03
N GLU A 2 4.27 -18.54 4.59
CA GLU A 2 5.64 -18.37 4.04
C GLU A 2 5.76 -18.62 2.53
N GLN A 3 5.27 -19.75 2.03
CA GLN A 3 5.33 -20.07 0.59
C GLN A 3 4.57 -19.06 -0.29
N LEU A 4 3.42 -18.58 0.17
CA LEU A 4 2.63 -17.57 -0.56
C LEU A 4 3.38 -16.24 -0.62
N TYR A 5 4.03 -15.88 0.48
CA TYR A 5 4.81 -14.65 0.60
C TYR A 5 6.05 -14.67 -0.30
N ASN A 6 6.77 -15.79 -0.34
CA ASN A 6 7.90 -15.99 -1.26
C ASN A 6 7.45 -15.84 -2.71
N LYS A 7 6.39 -16.55 -3.10
CA LYS A 7 5.87 -16.45 -4.46
C LYS A 7 5.44 -15.01 -4.80
N PHE A 8 4.74 -14.32 -3.88
CA PHE A 8 4.37 -12.92 -4.08
C PHE A 8 5.58 -12.02 -4.33
N LEU A 9 6.64 -12.16 -3.54
CA LEU A 9 7.84 -11.34 -3.68
C LEU A 9 8.67 -11.71 -4.91
N GLU A 10 8.69 -12.97 -5.32
CA GLU A 10 9.31 -13.38 -6.60
C GLU A 10 8.61 -12.69 -7.78
N ILE A 11 7.27 -12.71 -7.80
CA ILE A 11 6.47 -12.03 -8.84
C ILE A 11 6.68 -10.50 -8.76
N TYR A 12 6.67 -9.93 -7.55
CA TYR A 12 6.89 -8.49 -7.37
C TYR A 12 8.30 -8.07 -7.80
N SER A 13 9.33 -8.88 -7.56
CA SER A 13 10.70 -8.60 -7.98
C SER A 13 10.82 -8.51 -9.51
N LYS A 14 10.13 -9.40 -10.24
CA LYS A 14 10.04 -9.35 -11.71
C LYS A 14 9.45 -8.02 -12.16
N PHE A 15 8.26 -7.70 -11.66
CA PHE A 15 7.57 -6.44 -11.97
C PHE A 15 8.42 -5.21 -11.64
N TYR A 16 8.92 -5.12 -10.41
CA TYR A 16 9.63 -3.96 -9.89
C TYR A 16 10.88 -3.64 -10.71
N THR A 17 11.59 -4.66 -11.20
CA THR A 17 12.82 -4.44 -11.98
C THR A 17 12.51 -3.78 -13.33
N TYR A 18 11.49 -4.27 -14.04
CA TYR A 18 11.07 -3.68 -15.31
C TYR A 18 10.40 -2.33 -15.13
N ASP A 19 9.53 -2.19 -14.11
CA ASP A 19 8.92 -0.90 -13.78
C ASP A 19 9.99 0.15 -13.42
N LEU A 20 11.04 -0.21 -12.68
CA LEU A 20 12.14 0.70 -12.38
C LEU A 20 12.94 1.09 -13.63
N LYS A 21 13.22 0.14 -14.53
CA LYS A 21 13.97 0.37 -15.77
C LYS A 21 13.22 1.32 -16.72
N TYR A 22 11.90 1.16 -16.83
CA TYR A 22 11.12 1.79 -17.92
C TYR A 22 10.13 2.87 -17.48
N SER A 23 9.74 2.94 -16.20
CA SER A 23 8.65 3.84 -15.77
C SER A 23 8.91 5.34 -15.96
N LEU A 24 10.16 5.77 -16.06
CA LEU A 24 10.49 7.16 -16.39
C LEU A 24 10.17 7.52 -17.85
N LEU A 25 10.15 6.52 -18.75
CA LEU A 25 9.89 6.71 -20.17
C LEU A 25 8.40 6.59 -20.51
N ILE A 26 7.73 5.62 -19.92
CA ILE A 26 6.34 5.26 -20.29
C ILE A 26 5.32 5.49 -19.17
N GLY A 27 5.77 5.96 -18.01
CA GLY A 27 4.94 6.04 -16.81
C GLY A 27 4.88 4.72 -16.04
N ARG A 28 4.23 4.75 -14.87
CA ARG A 28 4.04 3.56 -14.01
C ARG A 28 2.82 2.77 -14.46
N GLU A 29 2.91 1.44 -14.37
CA GLU A 29 1.77 0.55 -14.66
C GLU A 29 0.85 0.43 -13.44
N TYR A 30 -0.02 1.43 -13.25
CA TYR A 30 -0.89 1.54 -12.08
C TYR A 30 -1.88 0.39 -11.94
N GLU A 31 -2.33 -0.21 -13.05
CA GLU A 31 -3.25 -1.34 -13.00
C GLU A 31 -2.58 -2.56 -12.39
N LEU A 32 -1.32 -2.82 -12.76
CA LEU A 32 -0.55 -3.92 -12.20
C LEU A 32 -0.20 -3.68 -10.72
N ILE A 33 0.16 -2.45 -10.34
CA ILE A 33 0.35 -2.07 -8.93
C ILE A 33 -0.95 -2.30 -8.11
N TYR A 34 -2.10 -1.98 -8.68
CA TYR A 34 -3.39 -2.26 -8.06
C TYR A 34 -3.66 -3.78 -7.91
N ASN A 35 -3.31 -4.58 -8.91
CA ASN A 35 -3.42 -6.04 -8.80
C ASN A 35 -2.53 -6.59 -7.67
N PHE A 36 -1.30 -6.08 -7.48
CA PHE A 36 -0.48 -6.41 -6.33
C PHE A 36 -1.16 -6.07 -4.99
N LEU A 37 -1.78 -4.89 -4.89
CA LEU A 37 -2.55 -4.50 -3.69
C LEU A 37 -3.67 -5.51 -3.39
N ILE A 38 -4.46 -5.88 -4.40
CA ILE A 38 -5.59 -6.79 -4.22
C ILE A 38 -5.10 -8.17 -3.81
N VAL A 39 -4.15 -8.75 -4.52
CA VAL A 39 -3.62 -10.09 -4.22
C VAL A 39 -2.94 -10.13 -2.85
N TYR A 40 -2.20 -9.09 -2.47
CA TYR A 40 -1.63 -9.02 -1.13
C TYR A 40 -2.73 -9.03 -0.06
N ASN A 41 -3.77 -8.21 -0.23
CA ASN A 41 -4.85 -8.14 0.74
C ASN A 41 -5.69 -9.43 0.79
N SER A 42 -6.03 -10.03 -0.36
CA SER A 42 -6.91 -11.20 -0.43
C SER A 42 -6.20 -12.53 -0.20
N SER A 43 -4.93 -12.65 -0.57
CA SER A 43 -4.26 -13.95 -0.72
C SER A 43 -3.07 -14.09 0.22
N ILE A 44 -2.53 -12.97 0.72
CA ILE A 44 -1.43 -12.98 1.70
C ILE A 44 -1.93 -12.71 3.12
N LEU A 45 -2.80 -11.70 3.30
CA LEU A 45 -3.26 -11.28 4.61
C LEU A 45 -4.59 -11.91 5.07
N SER A 46 -5.42 -12.38 4.15
CA SER A 46 -6.74 -12.93 4.49
C SER A 46 -6.71 -14.44 4.77
N GLU A 47 -7.76 -14.95 5.41
CA GLU A 47 -7.97 -16.39 5.67
C GLU A 47 -8.45 -17.17 4.42
N LYS A 48 -8.00 -16.78 3.22
CA LYS A 48 -8.30 -17.49 1.97
C LYS A 48 -7.59 -18.85 1.96
N SER A 49 -8.17 -19.84 1.30
CA SER A 49 -7.55 -21.16 1.19
C SER A 49 -6.20 -21.06 0.47
N MET A 50 -5.27 -21.95 0.81
CA MET A 50 -3.93 -21.92 0.22
C MET A 50 -3.97 -22.15 -1.30
N SER A 51 -4.84 -23.05 -1.76
CA SER A 51 -5.04 -23.35 -3.19
C SER A 51 -5.52 -22.11 -3.94
N ASP A 52 -6.58 -21.46 -3.46
CA ASP A 52 -7.14 -20.29 -4.14
C ASP A 52 -6.17 -19.10 -4.09
N SER A 53 -5.37 -18.99 -3.03
CA SER A 53 -4.32 -17.96 -2.92
C SER A 53 -3.20 -18.17 -3.94
N PHE A 54 -2.81 -19.41 -4.21
CA PHE A 54 -1.86 -19.73 -5.27
C PHE A 54 -2.43 -19.46 -6.67
N GLU A 55 -3.73 -19.69 -6.88
CA GLU A 55 -4.38 -19.37 -8.14
C GLU A 55 -4.33 -17.87 -8.45
N ASP A 56 -4.63 -17.01 -7.46
CA ASP A 56 -4.50 -15.56 -7.62
C ASP A 56 -3.07 -15.13 -7.93
N LEU A 57 -2.08 -15.75 -7.26
CA LEU A 57 -0.67 -15.47 -7.50
C LEU A 57 -0.24 -15.91 -8.90
N ASN A 58 -0.74 -17.03 -9.41
CA ASN A 58 -0.46 -17.47 -10.79
C ASN A 58 -1.03 -16.48 -11.80
N LYS A 59 -2.26 -16.00 -11.61
CA LYS A 59 -2.87 -14.97 -12.48
C LYS A 59 -2.09 -13.66 -12.44
N LEU A 60 -1.63 -13.26 -11.26
CA LEU A 60 -0.77 -12.09 -11.11
C LEU A 60 0.56 -12.26 -11.85
N GLU A 61 1.17 -13.45 -11.77
CA GLU A 61 2.40 -13.78 -12.49
C GLU A 61 2.22 -13.71 -14.02
N GLU A 62 1.10 -14.21 -14.55
CA GLU A 62 0.75 -14.08 -15.97
C GLU A 62 0.65 -12.61 -16.39
N LEU A 63 -0.05 -11.76 -15.63
CA LEU A 63 -0.15 -10.33 -15.91
C LEU A 63 1.21 -9.63 -15.90
N VAL A 64 2.10 -10.01 -14.99
CA VAL A 64 3.47 -9.47 -14.93
C VAL A 64 4.29 -9.90 -16.14
N ASN A 65 4.20 -11.16 -16.55
CA ASN A 65 4.91 -11.66 -17.73
C ASN A 65 4.41 -10.97 -19.01
N ASP A 66 3.10 -10.81 -19.17
CA ASP A 66 2.51 -10.07 -20.30
C ASP A 66 3.00 -8.63 -20.37
N TYR A 67 3.13 -7.96 -19.22
CA TYR A 67 3.69 -6.60 -19.13
C TYR A 67 5.16 -6.59 -19.55
N ILE A 68 5.96 -7.52 -19.04
CA ILE A 68 7.38 -7.65 -19.38
C ILE A 68 7.59 -7.91 -20.87
N ASP A 69 6.83 -8.83 -21.47
CA ASP A 69 6.92 -9.15 -22.89
C ASP A 69 6.58 -7.95 -23.77
N LYS A 70 5.58 -7.15 -23.38
CA LYS A 70 5.28 -5.88 -24.06
C LYS A 70 6.47 -4.92 -24.02
N LEU A 71 7.13 -4.79 -22.86
CA LEU A 71 8.28 -3.90 -22.72
C LEU A 71 9.49 -4.38 -23.51
N LYS A 72 9.81 -5.67 -23.44
CA LYS A 72 10.89 -6.28 -24.23
C LYS A 72 10.70 -6.01 -25.73
N ASN A 73 9.47 -6.16 -26.22
CA ASN A 73 9.14 -5.87 -27.62
C ASN A 73 9.27 -4.37 -27.97
N ILE A 74 8.93 -3.46 -27.05
CA ILE A 74 9.03 -2.01 -27.29
C ILE A 74 10.49 -1.53 -27.30
N PHE A 75 11.32 -2.07 -26.41
CA PHE A 75 12.68 -1.60 -26.16
C PHE A 75 13.77 -2.49 -26.78
N GLU A 76 13.40 -3.56 -27.47
CA GLU A 76 14.33 -4.54 -28.06
C GLU A 76 15.31 -5.10 -27.02
N ASP A 77 14.83 -5.28 -25.79
CA ASP A 77 15.63 -5.71 -24.64
C ASP A 77 15.76 -7.24 -24.65
N GLU A 78 16.98 -7.73 -24.90
CA GLU A 78 17.28 -9.16 -24.79
C GLU A 78 17.33 -9.57 -23.31
N ASP A 79 16.84 -10.78 -23.01
CA ASP A 79 16.68 -11.28 -21.65
C ASP A 79 18.05 -11.51 -20.99
N GLU A 80 18.60 -10.48 -20.36
CA GLU A 80 19.78 -10.60 -19.50
C GLU A 80 19.34 -11.32 -18.22
N GLY A 81 19.33 -12.66 -18.28
CA GLY A 81 18.84 -13.56 -17.22
C GLY A 81 19.00 -12.98 -15.82
N GLN A 82 17.90 -12.46 -15.27
CA GLN A 82 17.92 -11.83 -13.96
C GLN A 82 17.94 -12.90 -12.88
N GLU A 83 18.90 -12.78 -11.97
CA GLU A 83 18.94 -13.60 -10.78
C GLU A 83 17.76 -13.24 -9.88
N PHE A 84 16.77 -14.13 -9.84
CA PHE A 84 15.62 -13.98 -8.97
C PHE A 84 16.05 -14.11 -7.51
N VAL A 85 15.65 -13.13 -6.70
CA VAL A 85 16.03 -13.10 -5.30
C VAL A 85 15.24 -14.13 -4.52
N LYS A 86 15.95 -15.12 -3.98
CA LYS A 86 15.41 -16.04 -2.99
C LYS A 86 15.24 -15.29 -1.66
N VAL A 87 14.01 -15.20 -1.19
CA VAL A 87 13.62 -14.42 -0.01
C VAL A 87 13.75 -15.25 1.28
N ASP A 88 14.31 -14.64 2.34
CA ASP A 88 14.22 -15.17 3.71
C ASP A 88 12.91 -14.70 4.39
N THR A 89 11.88 -15.52 4.25
CA THR A 89 10.50 -15.26 4.68
C THR A 89 10.28 -15.25 6.18
N ILE A 90 11.03 -16.05 6.92
CA ILE A 90 10.87 -16.16 8.39
C ILE A 90 11.17 -14.82 9.04
N ARG A 91 12.25 -14.16 8.58
CA ARG A 91 12.68 -12.85 9.07
C ARG A 91 11.67 -11.74 8.80
N ILE A 92 10.98 -11.78 7.66
CA ILE A 92 10.04 -10.74 7.25
C ILE A 92 8.69 -10.90 7.96
N SER A 93 8.21 -12.14 8.12
CA SER A 93 6.88 -12.43 8.68
C SER A 93 6.64 -11.81 10.07
N ASN A 94 7.63 -11.87 10.96
CA ASN A 94 7.51 -11.30 12.30
C ASN A 94 7.47 -9.77 12.31
N ILE A 95 8.07 -9.13 11.31
CA ILE A 95 8.16 -7.67 11.26
C ILE A 95 6.95 -7.07 10.52
N LEU A 96 6.33 -7.83 9.61
CA LEU A 96 5.07 -7.42 8.99
C LEU A 96 3.89 -7.41 9.94
N LYS A 97 3.89 -8.25 10.98
CA LYS A 97 2.84 -8.21 12.02
C LYS A 97 2.70 -6.83 12.62
N ASP A 98 3.81 -6.13 12.83
CA ASP A 98 3.80 -4.75 13.35
C ASP A 98 3.23 -3.74 12.35
N SER A 99 3.04 -4.12 11.08
CA SER A 99 2.48 -3.26 10.02
C SER A 99 1.00 -3.52 9.73
N GLU A 100 0.42 -4.61 10.21
CA GLU A 100 -0.95 -5.04 9.89
C GLU A 100 -1.99 -3.95 10.16
N CYS A 101 -1.95 -3.34 11.35
CA CYS A 101 -2.86 -2.26 11.69
C CYS A 101 -2.78 -1.06 10.72
N VAL A 102 -1.56 -0.68 10.30
CA VAL A 102 -1.38 0.42 9.34
C VAL A 102 -1.88 0.02 7.96
N TRP A 103 -1.66 -1.24 7.56
CA TRP A 103 -2.15 -1.79 6.30
C TRP A 103 -3.69 -1.73 6.23
N GLU A 104 -4.39 -2.19 7.27
CA GLU A 104 -5.86 -2.19 7.30
C GLU A 104 -6.43 -0.79 7.04
N HIS A 105 -5.87 0.21 7.72
CA HIS A 105 -6.26 1.61 7.54
C HIS A 105 -5.92 2.13 6.14
N MET A 106 -4.76 1.76 5.58
CA MET A 106 -4.38 2.11 4.21
C MET A 106 -5.38 1.53 3.21
N PHE A 107 -5.67 0.24 3.28
CA PHE A 107 -6.59 -0.43 2.36
C PHE A 107 -8.01 0.14 2.46
N LYS A 108 -8.46 0.46 3.68
CA LYS A 108 -9.74 1.12 3.93
C LYS A 108 -9.78 2.54 3.34
N SER A 109 -8.72 3.32 3.50
CA SER A 109 -8.62 4.66 2.90
C SER A 109 -8.67 4.60 1.37
N TYR A 110 -8.01 3.62 0.75
CA TYR A 110 -8.07 3.38 -0.68
C TYR A 110 -9.50 3.08 -1.13
N ASN A 111 -10.19 2.16 -0.44
CA ASN A 111 -11.58 1.80 -0.71
C ASN A 111 -12.58 2.94 -0.47
N PHE A 112 -12.23 3.92 0.36
CA PHE A 112 -13.04 5.13 0.46
C PHE A 112 -12.80 6.04 -0.73
N LEU A 113 -11.55 6.28 -1.11
CA LEU A 113 -11.22 7.16 -2.24
C LEU A 113 -11.85 6.69 -3.55
N THR A 114 -11.91 5.38 -3.81
CA THR A 114 -12.58 4.84 -5.00
C THR A 114 -14.09 5.15 -5.05
N LYS A 115 -14.71 5.46 -3.91
CA LYS A 115 -16.12 5.90 -3.84
C LYS A 115 -16.30 7.39 -4.08
N PHE A 116 -15.23 8.18 -4.04
CA PHE A 116 -15.23 9.61 -4.36
C PHE A 116 -14.74 9.81 -5.79
N THR A 117 -15.66 9.77 -6.76
CA THR A 117 -15.35 9.88 -8.21
C THR A 117 -14.63 11.18 -8.61
N GLN A 118 -14.72 12.23 -7.78
CA GLN A 118 -14.03 13.50 -7.99
C GLN A 118 -12.56 13.47 -7.53
N CYS A 119 -12.10 12.37 -6.93
CA CYS A 119 -10.79 12.27 -6.31
C CYS A 119 -9.83 11.38 -7.11
N ASN A 120 -8.90 12.01 -7.85
CA ASN A 120 -7.84 11.32 -8.59
C ASN A 120 -6.63 10.91 -7.73
N TYR A 121 -6.78 10.94 -6.40
CA TYR A 121 -5.69 10.67 -5.45
C TYR A 121 -5.36 9.17 -5.30
N HIS A 122 -6.17 8.27 -5.88
CA HIS A 122 -5.94 6.82 -5.84
C HIS A 122 -4.57 6.42 -6.39
N LYS A 123 -4.09 7.08 -7.47
CA LYS A 123 -2.75 6.82 -8.04
C LYS A 123 -1.61 7.16 -7.08
N VAL A 124 -1.78 8.21 -6.26
CA VAL A 124 -0.79 8.60 -5.26
C VAL A 124 -0.68 7.53 -4.18
N LEU A 125 -1.81 6.96 -3.73
CA LEU A 125 -1.79 5.84 -2.79
C LEU A 125 -1.12 4.60 -3.40
N LEU A 126 -1.38 4.29 -4.67
CA LEU A 126 -0.71 3.16 -5.35
C LEU A 126 0.81 3.34 -5.40
N ILE A 127 1.32 4.57 -5.57
CA ILE A 127 2.77 4.84 -5.49
C ILE A 127 3.30 4.54 -4.08
N GLU A 128 2.62 4.98 -3.04
CA GLU A 128 3.04 4.71 -1.65
C GLU A 128 3.00 3.22 -1.31
N ILE A 129 2.02 2.47 -1.85
CA ILE A 129 1.96 1.00 -1.75
C ILE A 129 3.14 0.37 -2.49
N ASN A 130 3.46 0.83 -3.70
CA ASN A 130 4.60 0.34 -4.45
C ASN A 130 5.92 0.58 -3.68
N ASN A 131 6.07 1.77 -3.08
CA ASN A 131 7.23 2.08 -2.23
C ASN A 131 7.30 1.19 -0.98
N PHE A 132 6.15 0.83 -0.39
CA PHE A 132 6.12 -0.14 0.69
C PHE A 132 6.66 -1.50 0.23
N PHE A 133 6.13 -2.04 -0.87
CA PHE A 133 6.59 -3.34 -1.40
C PHE A 133 8.05 -3.32 -1.83
N SER A 134 8.56 -2.24 -2.40
CA SER A 134 9.98 -2.11 -2.74
C SER A 134 10.89 -2.15 -1.50
N HIS A 135 10.45 -1.55 -0.38
CA HIS A 135 11.18 -1.65 0.89
C HIS A 135 11.16 -3.05 1.48
N ILE A 136 10.04 -3.77 1.34
CA ILE A 136 9.94 -5.18 1.73
C ILE A 136 10.87 -6.05 0.87
N LEU A 137 10.92 -5.80 -0.44
CA LEU A 137 11.83 -6.49 -1.35
C LEU A 137 13.31 -6.18 -1.05
N ALA A 138 13.67 -4.93 -0.75
CA ALA A 138 15.04 -4.61 -0.34
C ALA A 138 15.42 -5.32 0.97
N THR A 139 14.48 -5.38 1.92
CA THR A 139 14.66 -6.07 3.19
C THR A 139 14.95 -7.56 3.00
N SER A 140 14.32 -8.22 2.01
CA SER A 140 14.58 -9.63 1.74
C SER A 140 15.98 -9.91 1.19
N GLN A 141 16.67 -8.89 0.69
CA GLN A 141 18.02 -8.94 0.14
C GLN A 141 19.09 -8.60 1.19
N ASP A 142 18.72 -7.89 2.25
CA ASP A 142 19.66 -7.39 3.27
C ASP A 142 20.21 -8.51 4.16
N LYS A 143 21.53 -8.69 4.12
CA LYS A 143 22.24 -9.60 5.03
C LYS A 143 22.40 -9.03 6.45
N ASP A 144 22.28 -7.70 6.63
CA ASP A 144 22.40 -7.02 7.93
C ASP A 144 21.04 -6.78 8.60
N THR A 145 20.92 -7.18 9.87
CA THR A 145 19.72 -7.02 10.72
C THR A 145 19.34 -5.58 11.03
N GLN A 146 20.28 -4.64 11.08
CA GLN A 146 19.97 -3.24 11.34
C GLN A 146 19.32 -2.57 10.12
N ASP A 147 19.84 -2.84 8.92
CA ASP A 147 19.32 -2.29 7.67
C ASP A 147 17.91 -2.82 7.37
N THR A 148 17.66 -4.10 7.61
CA THR A 148 16.32 -4.71 7.55
C THR A 148 15.29 -3.97 8.42
N LYS A 149 15.61 -3.69 9.69
CA LYS A 149 14.67 -2.99 10.58
C LYS A 149 14.43 -1.55 10.11
N SER A 150 15.46 -0.89 9.58
CA SER A 150 15.34 0.46 9.03
C SER A 150 14.46 0.48 7.78
N ASN A 151 14.68 -0.44 6.85
CA ASN A 151 13.92 -0.55 5.60
C ASN A 151 12.45 -0.85 5.85
N ILE A 152 12.12 -1.74 6.78
CA ILE A 152 10.71 -2.02 7.11
C ILE A 152 10.05 -0.80 7.78
N LYS A 153 10.74 -0.12 8.71
CA LYS A 153 10.21 1.12 9.30
C LYS A 153 9.91 2.18 8.24
N ARG A 154 10.74 2.29 7.20
CA ARG A 154 10.50 3.17 6.04
C ARG A 154 9.29 2.71 5.24
N GLY A 155 9.20 1.43 4.91
CA GLY A 155 8.02 0.85 4.24
C GLY A 155 6.72 1.14 5.00
N VAL A 156 6.69 0.87 6.31
CA VAL A 156 5.50 1.16 7.15
C VAL A 156 5.19 2.66 7.21
N ALA A 157 6.20 3.52 7.11
CA ALA A 157 5.96 4.96 7.01
C ALA A 157 5.27 5.36 5.69
N HIS A 158 5.56 4.68 4.57
CA HIS A 158 4.83 4.87 3.31
C HIS A 158 3.35 4.46 3.44
N LEU A 159 3.07 3.28 4.02
CA LEU A 159 1.68 2.86 4.31
C LEU A 159 0.95 3.88 5.20
N TYR A 160 1.62 4.37 6.24
CA TYR A 160 1.06 5.36 7.15
C TYR A 160 0.70 6.66 6.44
N ARG A 161 1.58 7.16 5.56
CA ARG A 161 1.32 8.35 4.75
C ARG A 161 0.16 8.13 3.80
N ALA A 162 0.15 7.01 3.08
CA ALA A 162 -0.94 6.64 2.17
C ALA A 162 -2.30 6.67 2.87
N ALA A 163 -2.39 6.02 4.05
CA ALA A 163 -3.60 5.96 4.85
C ALA A 163 -4.08 7.35 5.32
N LEU A 164 -3.15 8.17 5.82
CA LEU A 164 -3.44 9.53 6.26
C LEU A 164 -3.91 10.41 5.11
N ASP A 165 -3.16 10.43 4.01
CA ASP A 165 -3.41 11.33 2.89
C ASP A 165 -4.71 10.95 2.17
N GLY A 166 -5.02 9.67 2.08
CA GLY A 166 -6.31 9.20 1.58
C GLY A 166 -7.49 9.71 2.43
N CYS A 167 -7.39 9.62 3.76
CA CYS A 167 -8.43 10.16 4.64
C CYS A 167 -8.52 11.68 4.57
N LYS A 168 -7.39 12.39 4.48
CA LYS A 168 -7.36 13.85 4.40
C LYS A 168 -7.96 14.37 3.11
N GLU A 169 -7.79 13.68 1.99
CA GLU A 169 -8.39 14.11 0.73
C GLU A 169 -9.92 13.97 0.76
N ILE A 170 -10.45 12.93 1.42
CA ILE A 170 -11.91 12.80 1.66
C ILE A 170 -12.43 13.98 2.48
N ILE A 171 -11.74 14.31 3.56
CA ILE A 171 -12.06 15.42 4.46
C ILE A 171 -12.03 16.76 3.69
N LYS A 172 -10.97 17.01 2.93
CA LYS A 172 -10.80 18.23 2.13
C LYS A 172 -11.90 18.37 1.09
N THR A 173 -12.20 17.29 0.35
CA THR A 173 -13.26 17.25 -0.66
C THR A 173 -14.64 17.48 -0.04
N SER A 174 -14.84 17.07 1.21
CA SER A 174 -16.10 17.20 1.95
C SER A 174 -16.09 18.33 2.99
N SER A 175 -15.28 19.37 2.75
CA SER A 175 -15.07 20.47 3.71
C SER A 175 -16.37 21.19 4.10
N ASN A 176 -17.30 21.36 3.16
CA ASN A 176 -18.62 21.92 3.40
C ASN A 176 -19.42 21.14 4.47
N ILE A 177 -19.42 19.81 4.41
CA ILE A 177 -20.10 18.96 5.39
C ILE A 177 -19.47 19.10 6.78
N ILE A 178 -18.14 19.15 6.83
CA ILE A 178 -17.41 19.34 8.09
C ILE A 178 -17.73 20.71 8.69
N CYS A 179 -17.73 21.76 7.87
CA CYS A 179 -18.03 23.12 8.32
C CYS A 179 -19.47 23.26 8.83
N ALA A 180 -20.43 22.54 8.24
CA ALA A 180 -21.84 22.56 8.62
C ALA A 180 -22.16 21.72 9.87
N ASN A 181 -21.27 20.80 10.28
CA ASN A 181 -21.49 19.89 11.40
C ASN A 181 -20.53 20.19 12.57
N SER A 182 -21.06 20.76 13.66
CA SER A 182 -20.27 21.17 14.83
C SER A 182 -19.47 20.02 15.46
N SER A 183 -20.03 18.81 15.50
CA SER A 183 -19.35 17.62 16.06
C SER A 183 -18.17 17.18 15.19
N LEU A 184 -18.36 17.15 13.87
CA LEU A 184 -17.27 16.86 12.92
C LEU A 184 -16.17 17.91 12.98
N LYS A 185 -16.55 19.20 13.09
CA LYS A 185 -15.58 20.29 13.21
C LYS A 185 -14.70 20.16 14.47
N VAL A 186 -15.30 19.85 15.62
CA VAL A 186 -14.56 19.61 16.87
C VAL A 186 -13.65 18.39 16.73
N SER A 187 -14.15 17.31 16.15
CA SER A 187 -13.38 16.09 15.91
C SER A 187 -12.19 16.32 14.98
N PHE A 188 -12.39 17.08 13.90
CA PHE A 188 -11.35 17.50 12.97
C PHE A 188 -10.23 18.28 13.67
N LEU A 189 -10.59 19.33 14.42
CA LEU A 189 -9.60 20.14 15.14
C LEU A 189 -8.81 19.30 16.15
N LYS A 190 -9.48 18.40 16.88
CA LYS A 190 -8.83 17.49 17.82
C LYS A 190 -7.80 16.59 17.15
N VAL A 191 -8.17 15.94 16.04
CA VAL A 191 -7.26 15.02 15.33
C VAL A 191 -6.06 15.76 14.74
N ARG A 192 -6.26 16.99 14.24
CA ARG A 192 -5.20 17.84 13.69
C ARG A 192 -4.23 18.31 14.77
N THR A 193 -4.73 18.72 15.93
CA THR A 193 -3.89 19.09 17.08
C THR A 193 -3.05 17.90 17.51
N GLN A 194 -3.65 16.72 17.68
CA GLN A 194 -2.92 15.50 18.01
C GLN A 194 -1.84 15.21 16.98
N GLU A 195 -2.18 15.15 15.70
CA GLU A 195 -1.19 14.89 14.65
C GLU A 195 0.01 15.85 14.70
N SER A 196 -0.25 17.15 14.93
CA SER A 196 0.79 18.19 15.02
C SER A 196 1.71 18.02 16.23
N LEU A 197 1.16 17.63 17.39
CA LEU A 197 1.93 17.38 18.61
C LEU A 197 2.86 16.18 18.48
N PHE A 198 2.54 15.25 17.58
CA PHE A 198 3.26 14.00 17.40
C PHE A 198 4.16 13.96 16.15
N LEU A 199 4.50 15.12 15.57
CA LEU A 199 5.40 15.19 14.41
C LEU A 199 6.81 14.67 14.78
N GLY A 200 7.20 13.53 14.20
CA GLY A 200 8.56 12.98 14.30
C GLY A 200 8.82 11.97 15.43
N GLN A 201 7.85 11.69 16.30
CA GLN A 201 8.06 10.84 17.50
C GLN A 201 6.98 9.76 17.70
N LYS A 202 6.65 8.96 16.68
CA LYS A 202 5.56 7.96 16.81
C LYS A 202 6.04 6.53 16.90
N SER A 203 5.56 5.83 17.93
CA SER A 203 5.44 4.38 17.90
C SER A 203 4.38 3.96 16.85
N THR A 204 4.34 2.68 16.48
CA THR A 204 3.29 2.20 15.56
C THR A 204 1.88 2.28 16.18
N ALA A 205 1.77 2.14 17.51
CA ALA A 205 0.49 2.29 18.20
C ALA A 205 -0.09 3.70 18.06
N ASP A 206 0.74 4.75 18.25
CA ASP A 206 0.31 6.15 18.11
C ASP A 206 -0.15 6.45 16.67
N LYS A 207 0.49 5.82 15.68
CA LYS A 207 0.09 5.93 14.27
C LYS A 207 -1.31 5.35 14.06
N CYS A 208 -1.57 4.15 14.58
CA CYS A 208 -2.85 3.48 14.48
C CYS A 208 -4.00 4.27 15.12
N ASP A 209 -3.80 4.82 16.31
CA ASP A 209 -4.84 5.61 17.00
C ASP A 209 -5.23 6.87 16.23
N ILE A 210 -4.26 7.52 15.57
CA ILE A 210 -4.53 8.67 14.70
C ILE A 210 -5.29 8.24 13.46
N LEU A 211 -4.86 7.15 12.80
CA LEU A 211 -5.55 6.62 11.62
C LEU A 211 -7.00 6.23 11.93
N LYS A 212 -7.25 5.58 13.06
CA LYS A 212 -8.60 5.22 13.52
C LYS A 212 -9.51 6.43 13.66
N GLN A 213 -9.00 7.56 14.15
CA GLN A 213 -9.79 8.79 14.25
C GLN A 213 -10.10 9.40 12.88
N TYR A 214 -9.13 9.40 11.97
CA TYR A 214 -9.34 9.83 10.58
C TYR A 214 -10.35 8.94 9.85
N ASP A 215 -10.25 7.63 10.01
CA ASP A 215 -11.19 6.64 9.49
C ASP A 215 -12.63 6.87 9.95
N ASN A 216 -12.82 7.10 11.24
CA ASN A 216 -14.14 7.37 11.82
C ASN A 216 -14.76 8.63 11.21
N MET A 217 -13.94 9.65 10.98
CA MET A 217 -14.37 10.90 10.35
C MET A 217 -14.75 10.69 8.89
N ALA A 218 -13.90 10.02 8.11
CA ALA A 218 -14.16 9.68 6.71
C ALA A 218 -15.45 8.84 6.56
N ASN A 219 -15.66 7.85 7.43
CA ASN A 219 -16.90 7.07 7.49
C ASN A 219 -18.14 7.90 7.79
N THR A 220 -18.04 8.83 8.75
CA THR A 220 -19.15 9.70 9.13
C THR A 220 -19.53 10.60 7.96
N ILE A 221 -18.54 11.19 7.28
CA ILE A 221 -18.71 11.99 6.06
C ILE A 221 -19.42 11.18 4.97
N LEU A 222 -18.92 9.97 4.68
CA LEU A 222 -19.53 9.07 3.70
C LEU A 222 -20.99 8.73 4.03
N THR A 223 -21.31 8.54 5.30
CA THR A 223 -22.67 8.26 5.76
C THR A 223 -23.60 9.45 5.55
N LEU A 224 -23.11 10.67 5.79
CA LEU A 224 -23.87 11.89 5.56
C LEU A 224 -24.12 12.14 4.07
N LEU A 225 -23.11 11.89 3.22
CA LEU A 225 -23.25 12.02 1.76
C LEU A 225 -24.30 11.09 1.16
N LYS A 226 -24.47 9.88 1.70
CA LYS A 226 -25.50 8.93 1.23
C LYS A 226 -26.93 9.32 1.60
N ARG A 227 -27.11 10.28 2.53
CA ARG A 227 -28.43 10.73 3.01
C ARG A 227 -28.88 12.05 2.37
N ALA A 228 -27.96 12.75 1.69
CA ALA A 228 -28.22 13.97 0.94
C ALA A 228 -28.66 13.63 -0.48
#